data_AF-A0A2T5M927-F1
#
_entry.id   AF-A0A2T5M927-F1
#
_cell.length_a   1.000
_cell.length_b   1.000
_cell.length_c   1.000
_cell.angle_alpha   90.00
_cell.angle_beta   90.00
_cell.angle_gamma   90.00
#
_symmetry.space_group_name_H-M   'P 1'
#
loop_
_entity.id
_entity.type
_entity.pdbx_description
1 polymer ?
#
loop_
_entity_poly.entity_id
_entity_poly.type
_entity_poly.pdbx_seq_one_letter_code
_entity_poly.pdbx_strand_id
1 'polypeptide(L)'
;MSPKQKSAPAEPRPSSSVILVSPKNEVLLLHRVKTSTSFASAHVFPGGNLSLQDGRCPPPGDLKRHEDALWYRHAAIRETFEESGILLAKDQNSGKMLAVRDEERQKGRRQIHQQQITFAEWLRRQNPGAVPDTDSLVPFTRWITPTNVPKRYTTQMYLYFLPLPLEPEKSILNEIPADGEREEIPVPTSDGGVEITEALFLPASEWLRKAGQGEIILFPPQFLLLSLVSQFLDKEPQASISPDTMQQRRKQLVDFVYSGNPPWTEKCISPKVGKMTEDGRAVLKLDHPGPELQGTGRKGESDRVVMVRFKDGSARDLNLGYVPRKCSATNRIIKANDHASVQISIGKVDENGRYTGENQTYALCGFIRARGESDDSLNRLTQRDGYIRNVWTASRQR
;
A
#
# COMPACT_ATOMS: atom_id res chain seq x y z
N MET A 1 35.50 -10.55 24.87
CA MET A 1 34.05 -10.48 24.63
C MET A 1 33.74 -11.21 23.33
N SER A 2 33.07 -12.35 23.39
CA SER A 2 32.64 -13.10 22.21
C SER A 2 31.67 -12.24 21.38
N PRO A 3 31.79 -12.17 20.04
CA PRO A 3 30.83 -11.43 19.23
C PRO A 3 29.43 -12.00 19.48
N LYS A 4 28.49 -11.17 19.95
CA LYS A 4 27.08 -11.57 20.03
C LYS A 4 26.64 -11.97 18.62
N GLN A 5 26.38 -13.27 18.43
CA GLN A 5 25.79 -13.81 17.23
C GLN A 5 24.46 -13.09 17.00
N LYS A 6 24.32 -12.35 15.89
CA LYS A 6 23.05 -11.69 15.57
C LYS A 6 22.01 -12.79 15.36
N SER A 7 20.98 -12.81 16.21
CA SER A 7 19.82 -13.69 16.03
C SER A 7 19.20 -13.45 14.66
N ALA A 8 18.77 -14.51 13.99
CA ALA A 8 18.04 -14.39 12.73
C ALA A 8 16.80 -13.47 12.91
N PRO A 9 16.46 -12.62 11.92
CA PRO A 9 15.24 -11.82 11.98
C PRO A 9 14.01 -12.70 12.19
N ALA A 10 13.00 -12.18 12.90
CA ALA A 10 11.74 -12.89 13.07
C ALA A 10 11.02 -13.10 11.72
N GLU A 11 10.40 -14.26 11.55
CA GLU A 11 9.62 -14.56 10.35
C GLU A 11 8.37 -13.65 10.26
N PRO A 12 8.09 -12.99 9.13
CA PRO A 12 6.88 -12.18 9.00
C PRO A 12 5.62 -13.04 8.98
N ARG A 13 4.66 -12.68 9.85
CA ARG A 13 3.32 -13.29 9.86
C ARG A 13 2.48 -12.77 8.70
N PRO A 14 1.72 -13.62 8.00
CA PRO A 14 0.87 -13.18 6.90
C PRO A 14 -0.33 -12.41 7.44
N SER A 15 -0.62 -11.27 6.80
CA SER A 15 -1.72 -10.37 7.16
C SER A 15 -2.31 -9.71 5.92
N SER A 16 -3.50 -9.12 6.08
CA SER A 16 -4.17 -8.32 5.07
C SER A 16 -4.66 -7.00 5.64
N SER A 17 -4.79 -5.98 4.81
CA SER A 17 -5.39 -4.71 5.21
C SER A 17 -6.06 -4.01 4.03
N VAL A 18 -7.15 -3.28 4.31
CA VAL A 18 -8.04 -2.71 3.30
C VAL A 18 -8.12 -1.19 3.45
N ILE A 19 -7.76 -0.48 2.39
CA ILE A 19 -8.08 0.94 2.23
C ILE A 19 -9.52 0.99 1.73
N LEU A 20 -10.45 1.09 2.66
CA LEU A 20 -11.87 1.14 2.38
C LEU A 20 -12.28 2.58 2.05
N VAL A 21 -12.80 2.77 0.84
CA VAL A 21 -13.19 4.08 0.30
C VAL A 21 -14.71 4.22 0.33
N SER A 22 -15.21 5.25 1.02
CA SER A 22 -16.64 5.54 1.17
C SER A 22 -17.28 5.98 -0.16
N PRO A 23 -18.63 5.97 -0.26
CA PRO A 23 -19.37 6.54 -1.39
C PRO A 23 -18.99 8.00 -1.71
N LYS A 24 -18.42 8.73 -0.75
CA LYS A 24 -17.98 10.13 -0.88
C LYS A 24 -16.47 10.28 -1.10
N ASN A 25 -15.79 9.18 -1.43
CA ASN A 25 -14.33 9.11 -1.64
C ASN A 25 -13.49 9.40 -0.39
N GLU A 26 -14.05 9.19 0.79
CA GLU A 26 -13.32 9.28 2.06
C GLU A 26 -12.71 7.92 2.41
N VAL A 27 -11.68 7.90 3.24
CA VAL A 27 -10.97 6.68 3.64
C VAL A 27 -11.25 6.36 5.10
N LEU A 28 -11.60 5.11 5.38
CA LEU A 28 -11.76 4.61 6.74
C LEU A 28 -10.40 4.46 7.43
N LEU A 29 -10.26 5.05 8.61
CA LEU A 29 -9.25 4.64 9.59
C LEU A 29 -9.90 4.22 10.89
N LEU A 30 -9.26 3.26 11.53
CA LEU A 30 -9.56 2.74 12.85
C LEU A 30 -8.52 3.25 13.85
N HIS A 31 -8.97 3.74 15.00
CA HIS A 31 -8.10 4.19 16.09
C HIS A 31 -8.01 3.10 17.18
N ARG A 32 -6.86 2.42 17.26
CA ARG A 32 -6.64 1.36 18.26
C ARG A 32 -6.29 1.94 19.63
N VAL A 33 -7.00 1.50 20.68
CA VAL A 33 -6.72 1.90 22.08
C VAL A 33 -5.36 1.41 22.58
N LYS A 34 -4.88 2.04 23.67
CA LYS A 34 -3.51 1.96 24.20
C LYS A 34 -3.00 0.56 24.57
N THR A 35 -3.87 -0.45 24.71
CA THR A 35 -3.52 -1.81 25.15
C THR A 35 -3.00 -2.72 24.03
N SER A 36 -3.09 -2.31 22.77
CA SER A 36 -2.63 -3.14 21.64
C SER A 36 -1.11 -3.35 21.64
N THR A 37 -0.68 -4.61 21.52
CA THR A 37 0.75 -4.99 21.56
C THR A 37 1.52 -4.67 20.26
N SER A 38 0.88 -4.06 19.26
CA SER A 38 1.46 -3.52 18.02
C SER A 38 0.71 -2.23 17.64
N PHE A 39 1.42 -1.10 17.46
CA PHE A 39 0.84 0.19 17.04
C PHE A 39 -0.17 0.83 18.02
N ALA A 40 0.12 0.83 19.33
CA ALA A 40 -0.73 1.50 20.32
C ALA A 40 -0.99 2.98 19.99
N SER A 41 -2.25 3.44 20.08
CA SER A 41 -2.71 4.82 19.76
C SER A 41 -2.53 5.24 18.29
N ALA A 42 -2.35 4.30 17.36
CA ALA A 42 -2.21 4.59 15.94
C ALA A 42 -3.55 4.55 15.21
N HIS A 43 -3.63 5.32 14.13
CA HIS A 43 -4.71 5.22 13.16
C HIS A 43 -4.26 4.29 12.04
N VAL A 44 -5.05 3.26 11.78
CA VAL A 44 -4.72 2.18 10.84
C VAL A 44 -5.90 1.89 9.93
N PHE A 45 -5.61 1.39 8.72
CA PHE A 45 -6.63 0.74 7.91
C PHE A 45 -7.11 -0.54 8.61
N PRO A 46 -8.39 -0.94 8.43
CA PRO A 46 -8.86 -2.24 8.89
C PRO A 46 -7.97 -3.37 8.37
N GLY A 47 -7.66 -4.34 9.23
CA GLY A 47 -6.84 -5.48 8.86
C GLY A 47 -6.12 -6.18 10.00
N GLY A 48 -5.75 -7.43 9.74
CA GLY A 48 -5.10 -8.28 10.72
C GLY A 48 -4.47 -9.52 10.11
N ASN A 49 -4.17 -10.48 10.98
CA ASN A 49 -3.47 -11.71 10.60
C ASN A 49 -4.42 -12.67 9.89
N LEU A 50 -3.87 -13.51 9.02
CA LEU A 50 -4.64 -14.63 8.48
C LEU A 50 -5.00 -15.60 9.61
N SER A 51 -6.24 -16.09 9.55
CA SER A 51 -6.76 -17.20 10.34
C SER A 51 -6.89 -18.44 9.46
N LEU A 52 -7.00 -19.62 10.09
CA LEU A 52 -7.19 -20.88 9.37
C LEU A 52 -8.47 -20.90 8.52
N GLN A 53 -9.49 -20.12 8.92
CA GLN A 53 -10.75 -19.99 8.17
C GLN A 53 -10.59 -19.24 6.84
N ASP A 54 -9.52 -18.45 6.67
CA ASP A 54 -9.31 -17.67 5.45
C ASP A 54 -8.74 -18.55 4.32
N GLY A 55 -8.09 -19.66 4.69
CA GLY A 55 -7.42 -20.58 3.78
C GLY A 55 -5.98 -20.90 4.21
N ARG A 56 -5.36 -21.88 3.55
CA ARG A 56 -3.99 -22.31 3.88
C ARG A 56 -2.96 -21.46 3.15
N CYS A 57 -2.39 -20.50 3.87
CA CYS A 57 -1.24 -19.73 3.40
C CYS A 57 0.04 -20.61 3.35
N PRO A 58 0.87 -20.50 2.29
CA PRO A 58 2.13 -21.24 2.19
C PRO A 58 3.08 -21.04 3.39
N PRO A 59 3.92 -22.05 3.70
CA PRO A 59 4.85 -21.98 4.83
C PRO A 59 5.93 -20.90 4.63
N PRO A 60 6.63 -20.48 5.70
CA PRO A 60 7.81 -19.63 5.60
C PRO A 60 8.81 -20.13 4.55
N GLY A 61 9.36 -19.22 3.74
CA GLY A 61 10.32 -19.53 2.66
C GLY A 61 9.71 -19.88 1.31
N ASP A 62 8.40 -20.20 1.22
CA ASP A 62 7.71 -20.32 -0.07
C ASP A 62 7.40 -18.92 -0.64
N LEU A 63 7.84 -18.65 -1.87
CA LEU A 63 7.62 -17.36 -2.53
C LEU A 63 6.14 -17.02 -2.72
N LYS A 64 5.28 -18.04 -2.88
CA LYS A 64 3.82 -17.86 -3.02
C LYS A 64 3.19 -17.24 -1.78
N ARG A 65 3.87 -17.28 -0.62
CA ARG A 65 3.46 -16.56 0.60
C ARG A 65 3.42 -15.04 0.39
N HIS A 66 4.13 -14.52 -0.61
CA HIS A 66 4.19 -13.09 -0.91
C HIS A 66 3.39 -12.68 -2.15
N GLU A 67 2.57 -13.59 -2.68
CA GLU A 67 1.67 -13.35 -3.79
C GLU A 67 0.25 -13.00 -3.30
N ASP A 68 -0.51 -12.27 -4.11
CA ASP A 68 -1.94 -12.10 -3.88
C ASP A 68 -2.67 -13.43 -4.09
N ALA A 69 -3.61 -13.76 -3.21
CA ALA A 69 -4.33 -15.03 -3.23
C ALA A 69 -5.63 -14.95 -2.43
N LEU A 70 -6.53 -15.93 -2.64
CA LEU A 70 -7.83 -15.98 -1.97
C LEU A 70 -7.74 -15.94 -0.44
N TRP A 71 -6.72 -16.56 0.16
CA TRP A 71 -6.55 -16.50 1.63
C TRP A 71 -6.24 -15.10 2.15
N TYR A 72 -5.55 -14.26 1.37
CA TYR A 72 -5.35 -12.85 1.73
C TYR A 72 -6.64 -12.05 1.53
N ARG A 73 -7.42 -12.35 0.48
CA ARG A 73 -8.70 -11.68 0.19
C ARG A 73 -9.79 -12.01 1.22
N HIS A 74 -9.89 -13.26 1.66
CA HIS A 74 -10.80 -13.66 2.75
C HIS A 74 -10.42 -12.99 4.06
N ALA A 75 -9.13 -13.00 4.42
CA ALA A 75 -8.65 -12.33 5.63
C ALA A 75 -8.94 -10.82 5.59
N ALA A 76 -8.76 -10.17 4.44
CA ALA A 76 -9.05 -8.75 4.26
C ALA A 76 -10.52 -8.41 4.58
N ILE A 77 -11.47 -9.19 4.05
CA ILE A 77 -12.90 -8.99 4.27
C ILE A 77 -13.30 -9.35 5.71
N ARG A 78 -12.84 -10.49 6.23
CA ARG A 78 -13.13 -10.91 7.61
C ARG A 78 -12.65 -9.88 8.62
N GLU A 79 -11.39 -9.45 8.52
CA GLU A 79 -10.81 -8.48 9.46
C GLU A 79 -11.51 -7.12 9.35
N THR A 80 -11.89 -6.68 8.14
CA THR A 80 -12.70 -5.46 7.97
C THR A 80 -14.02 -5.58 8.72
N PHE A 81 -14.70 -6.72 8.59
CA PHE A 81 -15.94 -6.98 9.31
C PHE A 81 -15.75 -7.04 10.83
N GLU A 82 -14.72 -7.72 11.32
CA GLU A 82 -14.43 -7.87 12.76
C GLU A 82 -14.05 -6.55 13.43
N GLU A 83 -13.25 -5.72 12.76
CA GLU A 83 -12.75 -4.48 13.33
C GLU A 83 -13.67 -3.27 13.10
N SER A 84 -14.40 -3.22 11.98
CA SER A 84 -15.24 -2.07 11.63
C SER A 84 -16.73 -2.37 11.56
N GLY A 85 -17.15 -3.63 11.63
CA GLY A 85 -18.56 -4.01 11.48
C GLY A 85 -19.15 -3.79 10.08
N ILE A 86 -18.35 -3.34 9.10
CA ILE A 86 -18.80 -3.10 7.72
C ILE A 86 -18.75 -4.43 6.96
N LEU A 87 -19.87 -4.81 6.35
CA LEU A 87 -19.99 -6.10 5.69
C LEU A 87 -19.65 -6.00 4.20
N LEU A 88 -18.49 -6.54 3.80
CA LEU A 88 -18.08 -6.64 2.39
C LEU A 88 -18.46 -8.01 1.81
N ALA A 89 -19.75 -8.23 1.62
CA ALA A 89 -20.30 -9.47 1.08
C ALA A 89 -21.39 -9.18 0.05
N LYS A 90 -21.60 -10.12 -0.87
CA LYS A 90 -22.61 -10.04 -1.93
C LYS A 90 -23.41 -11.33 -2.02
N ASP A 91 -24.61 -11.24 -2.58
CA ASP A 91 -25.32 -12.42 -3.07
C ASP A 91 -24.68 -12.85 -4.40
N GLN A 92 -24.18 -14.08 -4.46
CA GLN A 92 -23.46 -14.60 -5.63
C GLN A 92 -24.32 -14.63 -6.91
N ASN A 93 -25.65 -14.73 -6.79
CA ASN A 93 -26.55 -14.83 -7.94
C ASN A 93 -26.91 -13.45 -8.49
N SER A 94 -27.15 -12.48 -7.59
CA SER A 94 -27.55 -11.12 -8.01
C SER A 94 -26.38 -10.15 -8.15
N GLY A 95 -25.22 -10.46 -7.56
CA GLY A 95 -24.06 -9.58 -7.46
C GLY A 95 -24.25 -8.41 -6.49
N LYS A 96 -25.44 -8.22 -5.92
CA LYS A 96 -25.76 -7.11 -5.01
C LYS A 96 -25.12 -7.31 -3.65
N MET A 97 -24.70 -6.21 -3.03
CA MET A 97 -24.17 -6.24 -1.68
C MET A 97 -25.24 -6.71 -0.68
N LEU A 98 -24.82 -7.51 0.30
CA LEU A 98 -25.70 -8.06 1.32
C LEU A 98 -25.90 -7.02 2.43
N ALA A 99 -27.14 -6.72 2.76
CA ALA A 99 -27.49 -5.93 3.94
C ALA A 99 -27.98 -6.86 5.06
N VAL A 100 -27.43 -6.69 6.28
CA VAL A 100 -27.81 -7.47 7.46
C VAL A 100 -28.20 -6.51 8.58
N ARG A 101 -29.29 -6.81 9.29
CA ARG A 101 -29.75 -5.98 10.43
C ARG A 101 -28.64 -5.84 11.47
N ASP A 102 -28.49 -4.64 12.02
CA ASP A 102 -27.41 -4.30 12.95
C ASP A 102 -27.28 -5.31 14.10
N GLU A 103 -28.37 -5.73 14.73
CA GLU A 103 -28.35 -6.70 15.84
C GLU A 103 -27.71 -8.04 15.45
N GLU A 104 -28.10 -8.60 14.31
CA GLU A 104 -27.55 -9.87 13.79
C GLU A 104 -26.09 -9.68 13.31
N ARG A 105 -25.78 -8.51 12.74
CA ARG A 105 -24.41 -8.14 12.33
C ARG A 105 -23.47 -8.08 13.53
N GLN A 106 -23.85 -7.38 14.59
CA GLN A 106 -23.08 -7.24 15.83
C GLN A 106 -22.95 -8.58 16.59
N LYS A 107 -24.00 -9.42 16.56
CA LYS A 107 -23.94 -10.78 17.11
C LYS A 107 -22.97 -11.65 16.31
N GLY A 108 -23.06 -11.64 14.99
CA GLY A 108 -22.14 -12.33 14.08
C GLY A 108 -20.70 -11.93 14.31
N ARG A 109 -20.42 -10.62 14.36
CA ARG A 109 -19.08 -10.07 14.59
C ARG A 109 -18.43 -10.66 15.85
N ARG A 110 -19.18 -10.70 16.96
CA ARG A 110 -18.70 -11.28 18.23
C ARG A 110 -18.43 -12.78 18.13
N GLN A 111 -19.33 -13.54 17.48
CA GLN A 111 -19.17 -14.99 17.34
C GLN A 111 -17.98 -15.36 16.46
N ILE A 112 -17.77 -14.64 15.35
CA ILE A 112 -16.66 -14.88 14.41
C ILE A 112 -15.33 -14.56 15.09
N HIS A 113 -15.23 -13.41 15.76
CA HIS A 113 -14.04 -13.03 16.51
C HIS A 113 -13.67 -14.04 17.60
N GLN A 114 -14.68 -14.55 18.32
CA GLN A 114 -14.52 -15.59 19.35
C GLN A 114 -14.30 -16.99 18.77
N GLN A 115 -14.19 -17.12 17.44
CA GLN A 115 -13.98 -18.39 16.71
C GLN A 115 -15.08 -19.44 16.98
N GLN A 116 -16.30 -18.98 17.30
CA GLN A 116 -17.46 -19.85 17.54
C GLN A 116 -18.14 -20.27 16.22
N ILE A 117 -17.98 -19.47 15.18
CA ILE A 117 -18.49 -19.72 13.83
C ILE A 117 -17.50 -19.09 12.84
N THR A 118 -17.33 -19.71 11.67
CA THR A 118 -16.54 -19.07 10.62
C THR A 118 -17.32 -17.95 9.93
N PHE A 119 -16.62 -16.97 9.34
CA PHE A 119 -17.23 -15.88 8.58
C PHE A 119 -18.12 -16.42 7.44
N ALA A 120 -17.65 -17.43 6.72
CA ALA A 120 -18.39 -18.05 5.62
C ALA A 120 -19.66 -18.79 6.09
N GLU A 121 -19.60 -19.49 7.23
CA GLU A 121 -20.79 -20.13 7.81
C GLU A 121 -21.80 -19.11 8.29
N TRP A 122 -21.34 -18.02 8.93
CA TRP A 122 -22.22 -16.94 9.37
C TRP A 122 -22.93 -16.28 8.18
N LEU A 123 -22.21 -15.97 7.09
CA LEU A 123 -22.80 -15.42 5.87
C LEU A 123 -23.92 -16.29 5.31
N ARG A 124 -23.69 -17.61 5.21
CA ARG A 124 -24.70 -18.56 4.70
C ARG A 124 -25.97 -18.62 5.55
N ARG A 125 -25.87 -18.32 6.86
CA ARG A 125 -27.04 -18.23 7.76
C ARG A 125 -27.87 -16.96 7.49
N GLN A 126 -27.25 -15.90 6.97
CA GLN A 126 -27.96 -14.67 6.62
C GLN A 126 -28.63 -14.76 5.25
N ASN A 127 -27.93 -15.33 4.26
CA ASN A 127 -28.46 -15.62 2.93
C ASN A 127 -27.72 -16.85 2.36
N PRO A 128 -28.42 -17.90 1.89
CA PRO A 128 -27.78 -19.10 1.32
C PRO A 128 -26.82 -18.84 0.15
N GLY A 129 -27.04 -17.77 -0.62
CA GLY A 129 -26.18 -17.33 -1.72
C GLY A 129 -25.11 -16.31 -1.33
N ALA A 130 -24.98 -15.96 -0.04
CA ALA A 130 -24.01 -14.97 0.41
C ALA A 130 -22.57 -15.48 0.31
N VAL A 131 -21.72 -14.65 -0.29
CA VAL A 131 -20.27 -14.89 -0.42
C VAL A 131 -19.50 -13.61 -0.08
N PRO A 132 -18.25 -13.71 0.43
CA PRO A 132 -17.39 -12.55 0.59
C PRO A 132 -17.12 -11.90 -0.79
N ASP A 133 -17.17 -10.56 -0.89
CA ASP A 133 -16.93 -9.87 -2.16
C ASP A 133 -15.44 -9.73 -2.50
N THR A 134 -14.78 -10.88 -2.70
CA THR A 134 -13.33 -10.94 -2.93
C THR A 134 -12.89 -10.35 -4.26
N ASP A 135 -13.77 -10.30 -5.27
CA ASP A 135 -13.43 -9.81 -6.62
C ASP A 135 -13.25 -8.29 -6.65
N SER A 136 -13.99 -7.56 -5.81
CA SER A 136 -13.92 -6.10 -5.70
C SER A 136 -12.66 -5.59 -4.99
N LEU A 137 -11.88 -6.48 -4.37
CA LEU A 137 -10.58 -6.13 -3.81
C LEU A 137 -9.55 -5.92 -4.92
N VAL A 138 -9.09 -4.68 -5.08
CA VAL A 138 -7.99 -4.33 -5.98
C VAL A 138 -6.67 -4.47 -5.21
N PRO A 139 -5.76 -5.39 -5.59
CA PRO A 139 -4.44 -5.49 -4.95
C PRO A 139 -3.69 -4.17 -5.11
N PHE A 140 -3.14 -3.62 -4.01
CA PHE A 140 -2.42 -2.35 -4.09
C PHE A 140 -0.91 -2.52 -3.89
N THR A 141 -0.43 -3.11 -2.80
CA THR A 141 1.01 -3.37 -2.59
C THR A 141 1.19 -4.39 -1.48
N ARG A 142 2.35 -5.04 -1.40
CA ARG A 142 2.76 -5.79 -0.22
C ARG A 142 3.73 -5.00 0.64
N TRP A 143 3.46 -4.94 1.94
CA TRP A 143 4.34 -4.33 2.92
C TRP A 143 4.93 -5.38 3.86
N ILE A 144 6.25 -5.50 3.87
CA ILE A 144 6.97 -6.43 4.75
C ILE A 144 7.68 -5.63 5.84
N THR A 145 7.32 -5.87 7.11
CA THR A 145 7.93 -5.17 8.24
C THR A 145 9.46 -5.32 8.20
N PRO A 146 10.23 -4.23 8.37
CA PRO A 146 11.69 -4.27 8.39
C PRO A 146 12.28 -5.24 9.42
N THR A 147 13.48 -5.76 9.17
CA THR A 147 14.13 -6.79 10.00
C THR A 147 14.59 -6.30 11.38
N ASN A 148 14.63 -4.98 11.60
CA ASN A 148 14.96 -4.39 12.89
C ASN A 148 13.77 -4.29 13.85
N VAL A 149 12.57 -4.70 13.42
CA VAL A 149 11.36 -4.74 14.25
C VAL A 149 11.14 -6.18 14.72
N PRO A 150 10.89 -6.43 16.03
CA PRO A 150 10.78 -7.79 16.57
C PRO A 150 9.51 -8.51 16.09
N LYS A 151 8.38 -7.80 15.99
CA LYS A 151 7.12 -8.31 15.45
C LYS A 151 7.04 -7.93 13.98
N ARG A 152 7.11 -8.93 13.10
CA ARG A 152 7.10 -8.72 11.65
C ARG A 152 5.84 -9.29 11.02
N TYR A 153 5.43 -8.64 9.95
CA TYR A 153 4.25 -8.96 9.15
C TYR A 153 4.58 -8.85 7.67
N THR A 154 3.90 -9.65 6.85
CA THR A 154 3.88 -9.54 5.38
C THR A 154 2.44 -9.26 4.96
N THR A 155 2.10 -7.97 4.93
CA THR A 155 0.73 -7.49 4.76
C THR A 155 0.43 -7.27 3.27
N GLN A 156 -0.60 -7.95 2.76
CA GLN A 156 -1.20 -7.60 1.48
C GLN A 156 -2.15 -6.42 1.67
N MET A 157 -1.89 -5.30 1.00
CA MET A 157 -2.76 -4.12 1.02
C MET A 157 -3.72 -4.19 -0.17
N TYR A 158 -4.99 -3.87 0.07
CA TYR A 158 -6.03 -3.78 -0.95
C TYR A 158 -6.70 -2.41 -0.94
N LEU A 159 -7.26 -2.02 -2.09
CA LEU A 159 -8.29 -0.98 -2.20
C LEU A 159 -9.65 -1.66 -2.34
N TYR A 160 -10.67 -1.10 -1.68
CA TYR A 160 -12.06 -1.47 -1.87
C TYR A 160 -12.91 -0.21 -1.93
N PHE A 161 -13.77 -0.09 -2.93
CA PHE A 161 -14.66 1.05 -3.11
C PHE A 161 -16.09 0.67 -2.76
N LEU A 162 -16.67 1.33 -1.76
CA LEU A 162 -18.09 1.20 -1.49
C LEU A 162 -18.90 1.86 -2.64
N PRO A 163 -20.07 1.33 -3.00
CA PRO A 163 -20.90 1.84 -4.10
C PRO A 163 -21.17 3.34 -4.00
N LEU A 164 -21.24 4.03 -5.14
CA LEU A 164 -21.56 5.46 -5.16
C LEU A 164 -23.06 5.69 -4.82
N PRO A 165 -23.45 6.87 -4.33
CA PRO A 165 -24.82 7.15 -3.88
C PRO A 165 -25.91 7.04 -4.96
N LEU A 166 -25.55 6.94 -6.24
CA LEU A 166 -26.50 6.73 -7.35
C LEU A 166 -26.99 5.28 -7.45
N GLU A 167 -26.29 4.34 -6.83
CA GLU A 167 -26.73 2.95 -6.71
C GLU A 167 -27.87 2.89 -5.67
N PRO A 168 -29.00 2.21 -5.94
CA PRO A 168 -30.20 2.18 -5.08
C PRO A 168 -30.02 1.49 -3.70
N GLU A 169 -28.79 1.29 -3.25
CA GLU A 169 -28.36 0.55 -2.07
C GLU A 169 -28.48 1.37 -0.77
N LYS A 170 -29.64 2.00 -0.54
CA LYS A 170 -29.91 2.81 0.67
C LYS A 170 -29.70 2.05 1.98
N SER A 171 -29.85 0.72 1.99
CA SER A 171 -29.66 -0.08 3.20
C SER A 171 -28.20 -0.25 3.62
N ILE A 172 -27.24 -0.15 2.70
CA ILE A 172 -25.80 -0.31 2.98
C ILE A 172 -25.19 0.99 3.51
N LEU A 173 -25.77 2.14 3.13
CA LEU A 173 -25.38 3.44 3.69
C LEU A 173 -25.61 3.53 5.20
N ASN A 174 -26.56 2.75 5.75
CA ASN A 174 -26.79 2.67 7.20
C ASN A 174 -25.69 1.88 7.94
N GLU A 175 -24.86 1.11 7.22
CA GLU A 175 -23.74 0.34 7.81
C GLU A 175 -22.43 1.16 7.84
N ILE A 176 -22.45 2.39 7.31
CA ILE A 176 -21.30 3.30 7.23
C ILE A 176 -21.57 4.48 8.17
N PRO A 177 -20.60 4.90 9.02
CA PRO A 177 -20.71 6.13 9.78
C PRO A 177 -21.06 7.33 8.88
N ALA A 178 -21.98 8.19 9.33
CA ALA A 178 -22.30 9.43 8.62
C ALA A 178 -21.10 10.38 8.59
N ASP A 179 -21.08 11.33 7.65
CA ASP A 179 -19.94 12.22 7.42
C ASP A 179 -19.45 12.90 8.70
N GLY A 180 -18.18 12.66 9.03
CA GLY A 180 -17.55 13.25 10.21
C GLY A 180 -18.06 12.72 11.55
N GLU A 181 -19.04 11.81 11.57
CA GLU A 181 -19.50 11.14 12.78
C GLU A 181 -18.54 10.01 13.15
N ARG A 182 -18.19 9.95 14.43
CA ARG A 182 -17.39 8.88 14.99
C ARG A 182 -18.31 7.76 15.41
N GLU A 183 -18.04 6.55 14.93
CA GLU A 183 -18.66 5.36 15.49
C GLU A 183 -17.69 4.69 16.45
N GLU A 184 -18.11 4.53 17.71
CA GLU A 184 -17.38 3.73 18.69
C GLU A 184 -17.71 2.26 18.46
N ILE A 185 -16.72 1.49 18.02
CA ILE A 185 -16.88 0.09 17.70
C ILE A 185 -16.25 -0.75 18.81
N PRO A 186 -17.03 -1.55 19.56
CA PRO A 186 -16.49 -2.45 20.56
C PRO A 186 -15.83 -3.65 19.87
N VAL A 187 -14.51 -3.60 19.64
CA VAL A 187 -13.74 -4.69 19.04
C VAL A 187 -13.40 -5.69 20.14
N PRO A 188 -13.85 -6.95 20.08
CA PRO A 188 -13.49 -7.90 21.12
C PRO A 188 -11.99 -8.19 21.06
N THR A 189 -11.37 -8.58 22.18
CA THR A 189 -9.95 -8.93 22.25
C THR A 189 -9.75 -10.43 22.45
N SER A 190 -8.54 -10.92 22.15
CA SER A 190 -8.21 -12.35 22.23
C SER A 190 -8.26 -12.94 23.65
N ASP A 191 -8.25 -12.09 24.68
CA ASP A 191 -8.39 -12.45 26.10
C ASP A 191 -9.83 -12.34 26.61
N GLY A 192 -10.80 -12.10 25.73
CA GLY A 192 -12.22 -11.97 26.07
C GLY A 192 -12.65 -10.58 26.55
N GLY A 193 -11.75 -9.59 26.50
CA GLY A 193 -12.06 -8.18 26.69
C GLY A 193 -12.73 -7.53 25.47
N VAL A 194 -12.99 -6.23 25.57
CA VAL A 194 -13.52 -5.39 24.50
C VAL A 194 -12.70 -4.10 24.44
N GLU A 195 -12.01 -3.88 23.33
CA GLU A 195 -11.31 -2.64 23.00
C GLU A 195 -12.25 -1.75 22.18
N ILE A 196 -12.51 -0.52 22.66
CA ILE A 196 -13.26 0.45 21.85
C ILE A 196 -12.31 1.00 20.79
N THR A 197 -12.64 0.77 19.53
CA THR A 197 -11.94 1.34 18.39
C THR A 197 -12.84 2.40 17.78
N GLU A 198 -12.35 3.62 17.62
CA GLU A 198 -13.10 4.64 16.87
C GLU A 198 -12.92 4.36 15.38
N ALA A 199 -14.03 4.25 14.66
CA ALA A 199 -14.07 4.19 13.21
C ALA A 199 -14.53 5.54 12.67
N LEU A 200 -13.78 6.08 11.71
CA LEU A 200 -14.09 7.37 11.09
C LEU A 200 -13.71 7.36 9.62
N PHE A 201 -14.56 7.94 8.79
CA PHE A 201 -14.24 8.28 7.40
C PHE A 201 -13.85 9.75 7.32
N LEU A 202 -12.71 10.04 6.69
CA LEU A 202 -12.30 11.39 6.31
C LEU A 202 -11.62 11.36 4.95
N PRO A 203 -11.59 12.50 4.21
CA PRO A 203 -10.73 12.64 3.05
C PRO A 203 -9.28 12.25 3.36
N ALA A 204 -8.57 11.63 2.43
CA ALA A 204 -7.21 11.14 2.68
C ALA A 204 -6.25 12.30 3.04
N SER A 205 -6.43 13.46 2.40
CA SER A 205 -5.76 14.73 2.70
C SER A 205 -6.02 15.23 4.11
N GLU A 206 -7.22 15.05 4.64
CA GLU A 206 -7.56 15.44 6.02
C GLU A 206 -6.86 14.53 7.03
N TRP A 207 -6.79 13.22 6.78
CA TRP A 207 -5.97 12.32 7.59
C TRP A 207 -4.50 12.74 7.62
N LEU A 208 -3.95 13.11 6.46
CA LEU A 208 -2.56 13.59 6.36
C LEU A 208 -2.38 14.92 7.09
N ARG A 209 -3.35 15.84 7.02
CA ARG A 209 -3.35 17.12 7.76
C ARG A 209 -3.31 16.88 9.26
N LYS A 210 -4.20 16.03 9.78
CA LYS A 210 -4.25 15.64 11.21
C LYS A 210 -2.94 15.03 11.69
N ALA A 211 -2.33 14.15 10.88
CA ALA A 211 -1.03 13.56 11.20
C ALA A 211 0.09 14.61 11.20
N GLY A 212 0.07 15.55 10.24
CA GLY A 212 1.01 16.67 10.17
C GLY A 212 0.91 17.63 11.36
N GLN A 213 -0.29 17.80 11.93
CA GLN A 213 -0.51 18.57 13.17
C GLN A 213 -0.25 17.77 14.45
N GLY A 214 0.05 16.48 14.33
CA GLY A 214 0.31 15.60 15.47
C GLY A 214 -0.94 15.17 16.23
N GLU A 215 -2.15 15.44 15.72
CA GLU A 215 -3.43 15.01 16.28
C GLU A 215 -3.57 13.48 16.29
N ILE A 216 -2.99 12.82 15.30
CA ILE A 216 -3.03 11.36 15.13
C ILE A 216 -1.63 10.79 14.86
N ILE A 217 -1.50 9.48 14.99
CA ILE A 217 -0.27 8.74 14.65
C ILE A 217 -0.55 7.88 13.42
N LEU A 218 0.22 8.12 12.35
CA LEU A 218 0.27 7.26 11.17
C LEU A 218 1.65 6.61 11.08
N PHE A 219 1.67 5.29 10.87
CA PHE A 219 2.91 4.59 10.52
C PHE A 219 3.20 4.72 9.02
N PRO A 220 4.46 4.45 8.58
CA PRO A 220 4.85 4.64 7.19
C PRO A 220 3.95 4.00 6.12
N PRO A 221 3.40 2.76 6.27
CA PRO A 221 2.52 2.22 5.25
C PRO A 221 1.22 3.04 5.12
N GLN A 222 0.59 3.39 6.23
CA GLN A 222 -0.65 4.20 6.22
C GLN A 222 -0.40 5.57 5.60
N PHE A 223 0.66 6.25 6.03
CA PHE A 223 1.02 7.57 5.51
C PHE A 223 1.32 7.55 4.01
N LEU A 224 2.10 6.57 3.54
CA LEU A 224 2.42 6.43 2.12
C LEU A 224 1.15 6.23 1.30
N LEU A 225 0.31 5.26 1.67
CA LEU A 225 -0.86 4.90 0.89
C LEU A 225 -1.92 6.00 0.91
N LEU A 226 -2.15 6.67 2.05
CA LEU A 226 -2.99 7.88 2.10
C LEU A 226 -2.46 8.99 1.20
N SER A 227 -1.13 9.21 1.19
CA SER A 227 -0.50 10.23 0.32
C SER A 227 -0.67 9.92 -1.17
N LEU A 228 -0.74 8.64 -1.55
CA LEU A 228 -1.01 8.24 -2.92
C LEU A 228 -2.49 8.41 -3.26
N VAL A 229 -3.38 7.94 -2.40
CA VAL A 229 -4.83 8.02 -2.59
C VAL A 229 -5.32 9.47 -2.66
N SER A 230 -4.79 10.37 -1.82
CA SER A 230 -5.17 11.78 -1.79
C SER A 230 -4.87 12.52 -3.10
N GLN A 231 -3.83 12.10 -3.84
CA GLN A 231 -3.50 12.67 -5.15
C GLN A 231 -4.62 12.45 -6.19
N PHE A 232 -5.54 11.52 -5.96
CA PHE A 232 -6.63 11.20 -6.89
C PHE A 232 -7.99 11.59 -6.33
N LEU A 233 -8.28 11.19 -5.09
CA LEU A 233 -9.61 11.36 -4.52
C LEU A 233 -9.90 12.81 -4.10
N ASP A 234 -8.87 13.59 -3.75
CA ASP A 234 -8.99 14.91 -3.12
C ASP A 234 -8.61 16.09 -4.04
N LYS A 235 -8.58 15.92 -5.37
CA LYS A 235 -8.01 16.93 -6.30
C LYS A 235 -8.66 18.32 -6.30
N GLU A 236 -9.86 18.51 -5.74
CA GLU A 236 -10.55 19.83 -5.69
C GLU A 236 -11.47 19.94 -4.45
N PRO A 237 -11.80 21.16 -3.99
CA PRO A 237 -12.65 21.38 -2.80
C PRO A 237 -14.03 20.70 -2.93
N GLN A 238 -14.50 20.08 -1.83
CA GLN A 238 -15.75 19.29 -1.69
C GLN A 238 -17.08 19.94 -2.12
N ALA A 239 -17.12 21.11 -2.77
CA ALA A 239 -18.38 21.70 -3.25
C ALA A 239 -19.01 20.79 -4.33
N SER A 240 -20.08 20.08 -3.95
CA SER A 240 -20.92 19.18 -4.75
C SER A 240 -20.21 18.48 -5.92
N ILE A 241 -19.27 17.58 -5.62
CA ILE A 241 -18.64 16.73 -6.63
C ILE A 241 -19.72 15.79 -7.20
N SER A 242 -19.92 15.81 -8.52
CA SER A 242 -20.87 14.89 -9.16
C SER A 242 -20.44 13.42 -8.97
N PRO A 243 -21.38 12.48 -8.85
CA PRO A 243 -21.03 11.05 -8.81
C PRO A 243 -20.16 10.59 -9.98
N ASP A 244 -20.35 11.13 -11.18
CA ASP A 244 -19.51 10.84 -12.35
C ASP A 244 -18.06 11.27 -12.13
N THR A 245 -17.83 12.44 -11.53
CA THR A 245 -16.48 12.92 -11.19
C THR A 245 -15.86 12.04 -10.11
N MET A 246 -16.63 11.62 -9.10
CA MET A 246 -16.17 10.68 -8.08
C MET A 246 -15.76 9.34 -8.70
N GLN A 247 -16.57 8.81 -9.62
CA GLN A 247 -16.28 7.57 -10.35
C GLN A 247 -15.04 7.70 -11.22
N GLN A 248 -14.87 8.84 -11.91
CA GLN A 248 -13.69 9.10 -12.73
C GLN A 248 -12.41 9.15 -11.87
N ARG A 249 -12.45 9.78 -10.69
CA ARG A 249 -11.32 9.81 -9.74
C ARG A 249 -10.96 8.42 -9.24
N ARG A 250 -11.95 7.60 -8.88
CA ARG A 250 -11.74 6.19 -8.51
C ARG A 250 -11.08 5.40 -9.63
N LYS A 251 -11.54 5.58 -10.88
CA LYS A 251 -10.93 4.96 -12.06
C LYS A 251 -9.47 5.37 -12.24
N GLN A 252 -9.15 6.67 -12.14
CA GLN A 252 -7.77 7.15 -12.24
C GLN A 252 -6.86 6.56 -11.16
N LEU A 253 -7.36 6.39 -9.94
CA LEU A 253 -6.62 5.72 -8.86
C LEU A 253 -6.36 4.25 -9.19
N VAL A 254 -7.36 3.52 -9.69
CA VAL A 254 -7.19 2.11 -10.12
C VAL A 254 -6.19 2.02 -11.28
N ASP A 255 -6.32 2.87 -12.30
CA ASP A 255 -5.37 2.91 -13.43
C ASP A 255 -3.94 3.17 -12.93
N PHE A 256 -3.76 4.07 -11.95
CA PHE A 256 -2.46 4.31 -11.31
C PHE A 256 -1.90 3.07 -10.61
N VAL A 257 -2.73 2.32 -9.89
CA VAL A 257 -2.34 1.09 -9.17
C VAL A 257 -1.84 0.01 -10.12
N TYR A 258 -2.44 -0.11 -11.32
CA TYR A 258 -2.00 -1.01 -12.38
C TYR A 258 -0.89 -0.44 -13.28
N SER A 259 -0.46 0.80 -13.04
CA SER A 259 0.60 1.45 -13.81
C SER A 259 1.97 1.35 -13.14
N GLY A 260 3.03 1.58 -13.93
CA GLY A 260 4.42 1.54 -13.47
C GLY A 260 5.13 0.24 -13.84
N ASN A 261 6.41 0.14 -13.48
CA ASN A 261 7.22 -1.04 -13.74
C ASN A 261 8.14 -1.37 -12.55
N PRO A 262 7.79 -2.35 -11.69
CA PRO A 262 6.54 -3.12 -11.72
C PRO A 262 5.33 -2.24 -11.33
N PRO A 263 4.10 -2.65 -11.67
CA PRO A 263 2.90 -1.97 -11.19
C PRO A 263 2.83 -2.03 -9.66
N TRP A 264 2.03 -1.14 -9.04
CA TRP A 264 1.91 -1.13 -7.57
C TRP A 264 1.44 -2.49 -7.03
N THR A 265 0.51 -3.13 -7.73
CA THR A 265 -0.01 -4.48 -7.42
C THR A 265 1.09 -5.53 -7.20
N GLU A 266 2.26 -5.31 -7.80
CA GLU A 266 3.42 -6.20 -7.72
C GLU A 266 4.58 -5.63 -6.88
N LYS A 267 4.46 -4.42 -6.34
CA LYS A 267 5.49 -3.86 -5.46
C LYS A 267 5.46 -4.54 -4.10
N CYS A 268 6.62 -5.00 -3.67
CA CYS A 268 6.88 -5.43 -2.30
C CYS A 268 7.81 -4.41 -1.64
N ILE A 269 7.40 -3.84 -0.52
CA ILE A 269 8.12 -2.77 0.18
C ILE A 269 8.51 -3.26 1.57
N SER A 270 9.81 -3.32 1.83
CA SER A 270 10.39 -3.48 3.17
C SER A 270 11.35 -2.33 3.43
N PRO A 271 10.91 -1.28 4.15
CA PRO A 271 11.70 -0.06 4.27
C PRO A 271 13.07 -0.29 4.89
N LYS A 272 14.09 0.37 4.34
CA LYS A 272 15.41 0.46 4.97
C LYS A 272 15.68 1.88 5.42
N VAL A 273 16.16 2.01 6.66
CA VAL A 273 16.62 3.30 7.19
C VAL A 273 17.88 3.69 6.43
N GLY A 274 17.80 4.83 5.74
CA GLY A 274 18.88 5.45 5.01
C GLY A 274 19.61 6.50 5.86
N LYS A 275 19.98 7.62 5.23
CA LYS A 275 20.60 8.75 5.92
C LYS A 275 19.57 9.49 6.78
N MET A 276 20.06 10.23 7.76
CA MET A 276 19.25 11.24 8.46
C MET A 276 19.24 12.53 7.65
N THR A 277 18.11 13.23 7.65
CA THR A 277 18.02 14.62 7.17
C THR A 277 18.66 15.57 8.19
N GLU A 278 18.97 16.80 7.77
CA GLU A 278 19.55 17.84 8.65
C GLU A 278 18.64 18.19 9.83
N ASP A 279 17.32 18.12 9.64
CA ASP A 279 16.33 18.33 10.69
C ASP A 279 16.16 17.12 11.63
N GLY A 280 16.88 16.01 11.42
CA GLY A 280 16.88 14.84 12.30
C GLY A 280 15.77 13.82 12.04
N ARG A 281 15.20 13.78 10.83
CA ARG A 281 14.30 12.70 10.38
C ARG A 281 15.10 11.57 9.72
N ALA A 282 14.64 10.34 9.92
CA ALA A 282 15.16 9.18 9.21
C ALA A 282 14.56 9.12 7.79
N VAL A 283 15.39 8.96 6.77
CA VAL A 283 14.94 8.71 5.39
C VAL A 283 14.71 7.21 5.21
N LEU A 284 13.46 6.79 5.12
CA LEU A 284 13.08 5.42 4.79
C LEU A 284 13.08 5.23 3.28
N LYS A 285 14.03 4.41 2.80
CA LYS A 285 14.05 3.95 1.41
C LYS A 285 13.03 2.84 1.21
N LEU A 286 12.24 2.93 0.13
CA LEU A 286 11.13 2.03 -0.15
C LEU A 286 11.43 1.04 -1.29
N ASP A 287 12.63 1.10 -1.88
CA ASP A 287 13.05 0.37 -3.09
C ASP A 287 13.36 -1.12 -2.85
N HIS A 288 13.43 -1.54 -1.60
CA HIS A 288 13.80 -2.90 -1.22
C HIS A 288 12.59 -3.79 -0.95
N PRO A 289 12.54 -5.03 -1.48
CA PRO A 289 11.44 -5.97 -1.23
C PRO A 289 11.54 -6.76 0.08
N GLY A 290 12.63 -6.58 0.83
CA GLY A 290 12.93 -7.37 2.03
C GLY A 290 13.83 -8.58 1.74
N PRO A 291 14.44 -9.18 2.78
CA PRO A 291 15.28 -10.36 2.64
C PRO A 291 14.50 -11.60 2.16
N GLU A 292 13.19 -11.69 2.46
CA GLU A 292 12.33 -12.81 2.07
C GLU A 292 12.20 -12.97 0.55
N LEU A 293 12.40 -11.88 -0.19
CA LEU A 293 12.22 -11.81 -1.64
C LEU A 293 13.51 -11.48 -2.38
N GLN A 294 14.65 -11.57 -1.70
CA GLN A 294 15.94 -11.33 -2.31
C GLN A 294 16.21 -12.33 -3.44
N GLY A 295 16.57 -11.83 -4.63
CA GLY A 295 16.87 -12.66 -5.80
C GLY A 295 15.65 -13.09 -6.64
N THR A 296 14.43 -12.75 -6.22
CA THR A 296 13.19 -13.14 -6.92
C THR A 296 12.78 -12.19 -8.05
N GLY A 297 13.51 -11.09 -8.24
CA GLY A 297 13.15 -10.02 -9.18
C GLY A 297 12.09 -9.04 -8.67
N ARG A 298 11.44 -9.31 -7.52
CA ARG A 298 10.50 -8.37 -6.87
C ARG A 298 11.20 -7.05 -6.52
N LYS A 299 10.49 -5.94 -6.69
CA LYS A 299 11.01 -4.59 -6.45
C LYS A 299 10.08 -3.81 -5.53
N GLY A 300 10.65 -2.86 -4.80
CA GLY A 300 9.89 -1.88 -4.04
C GLY A 300 9.54 -0.64 -4.85
N GLU A 301 9.33 0.48 -4.16
CA GLU A 301 9.08 1.80 -4.73
C GLU A 301 10.38 2.61 -4.77
N SER A 302 10.94 2.84 -5.97
CA SER A 302 12.21 3.52 -6.17
C SER A 302 12.12 5.04 -6.21
N ASP A 303 10.96 5.58 -6.55
CA ASP A 303 10.80 6.98 -6.89
C ASP A 303 10.44 7.81 -5.66
N ARG A 304 10.14 7.16 -4.53
CA ARG A 304 9.67 7.82 -3.31
C ARG A 304 10.42 7.32 -2.07
N VAL A 305 10.54 8.21 -1.11
CA VAL A 305 11.04 7.93 0.24
C VAL A 305 10.08 8.51 1.28
N VAL A 306 10.01 7.88 2.44
CA VAL A 306 9.28 8.45 3.59
C VAL A 306 10.29 8.99 4.57
N MET A 307 10.25 10.28 4.85
CA MET A 307 10.99 10.89 5.96
C MET A 307 10.12 10.82 7.21
N VAL A 308 10.70 10.41 8.34
CA VAL A 308 9.96 10.27 9.60
C VAL A 308 10.86 10.49 10.81
N ARG A 309 10.33 11.12 11.86
CA ARG A 309 10.95 11.16 13.18
C ARG A 309 10.33 10.10 14.07
N PHE A 310 11.12 9.15 14.54
CA PHE A 310 10.68 8.19 15.56
C PHE A 310 10.95 8.77 16.95
N LYS A 311 9.91 8.93 17.76
CA LYS A 311 10.01 9.37 19.16
C LYS A 311 9.12 8.49 20.03
N ASP A 312 9.69 7.89 21.07
CA ASP A 312 8.99 7.02 22.03
C ASP A 312 8.17 5.90 21.37
N GLY A 313 8.72 5.30 20.30
CA GLY A 313 8.06 4.25 19.53
C GLY A 313 6.94 4.73 18.58
N SER A 314 6.65 6.02 18.54
CA SER A 314 5.68 6.65 17.63
C SER A 314 6.36 7.29 16.42
N ALA A 315 5.70 7.22 15.26
CA ALA A 315 6.09 7.95 14.06
C ALA A 315 5.48 9.36 14.08
N ARG A 316 6.32 10.38 13.89
CA ARG A 316 5.94 11.80 13.89
C ARG A 316 6.63 12.53 12.72
N ASP A 317 6.10 13.68 12.33
CA ASP A 317 6.70 14.56 11.31
C ASP A 317 7.02 13.80 10.01
N LEU A 318 5.99 13.11 9.49
CA LEU A 318 6.11 12.31 8.28
C LEU A 318 6.04 13.20 7.04
N ASN A 319 6.92 12.93 6.07
CA ASN A 319 6.88 13.60 4.78
C ASN A 319 7.21 12.63 3.64
N LEU A 320 6.49 12.77 2.52
CA LEU A 320 6.74 11.98 1.32
C LEU A 320 7.71 12.75 0.41
N GLY A 321 8.93 12.25 0.30
CA GLY A 321 9.93 12.77 -0.63
C GLY A 321 9.92 12.04 -1.96
N TYR A 322 10.29 12.74 -3.03
CA TYR A 322 10.59 12.14 -4.33
C TYR A 322 12.10 11.92 -4.44
N VAL A 323 12.52 10.77 -4.97
CA VAL A 323 13.93 10.51 -5.31
C VAL A 323 14.19 11.07 -6.69
N PRO A 324 14.87 12.22 -6.82
CA PRO A 324 15.04 12.81 -8.13
C PRO A 324 15.95 11.94 -8.98
N ARG A 325 15.58 11.79 -10.26
CA ARG A 325 16.39 11.08 -11.23
C ARG A 325 17.76 11.73 -11.35
N LYS A 326 18.78 10.92 -11.62
CA LYS A 326 20.13 11.42 -11.93
C LYS A 326 20.40 11.25 -13.41
N CYS A 327 21.06 12.24 -14.00
CA CYS A 327 21.58 12.14 -15.35
C CYS A 327 22.63 11.02 -15.38
N SER A 328 22.41 9.99 -16.18
CA SER A 328 23.29 8.84 -16.35
C SER A 328 24.70 9.24 -16.78
N ALA A 329 24.82 10.33 -17.56
CA ALA A 329 26.10 10.81 -18.08
C ALA A 329 26.93 11.58 -17.04
N THR A 330 26.28 12.39 -16.19
CA THR A 330 26.96 13.38 -15.32
C THR A 330 26.76 13.14 -13.82
N ASN A 331 25.88 12.21 -13.44
CA ASN A 331 25.40 12.01 -12.07
C ASN A 331 24.74 13.22 -11.41
N ARG A 332 24.50 14.31 -12.16
CA ARG A 332 23.75 15.48 -11.68
C ARG A 332 22.29 15.12 -11.48
N ILE A 333 21.68 15.72 -10.47
CA ILE A 333 20.23 15.63 -10.23
C ILE A 333 19.49 16.29 -11.40
N ILE A 334 18.53 15.57 -11.97
CA ILE A 334 17.54 16.09 -12.91
C ILE A 334 16.44 16.73 -12.07
N LYS A 335 16.32 18.05 -12.16
CA LYS A 335 15.30 18.81 -11.43
C LYS A 335 13.94 18.65 -12.11
N ALA A 336 12.85 18.81 -11.35
CA ALA A 336 11.49 18.68 -11.88
C ALA A 336 11.15 19.70 -12.99
N ASN A 337 11.80 20.87 -12.98
CA ASN A 337 11.65 21.91 -14.00
C ASN A 337 12.57 21.72 -15.23
N ASP A 338 13.36 20.65 -15.27
CA ASP A 338 14.18 20.30 -16.44
C ASP A 338 13.32 19.57 -17.48
N HIS A 339 12.44 20.31 -18.16
CA HIS A 339 11.57 19.79 -19.22
C HIS A 339 12.32 19.38 -20.49
N ALA A 340 13.59 19.78 -20.60
CA ALA A 340 14.50 19.28 -21.62
C ALA A 340 15.08 17.91 -21.23
N SER A 341 14.97 17.43 -20.00
CA SER A 341 15.45 16.08 -19.67
C SER A 341 14.64 15.00 -20.40
N VAL A 342 15.33 13.94 -20.82
CA VAL A 342 14.71 12.78 -21.47
C VAL A 342 15.15 11.50 -20.78
N GLN A 343 14.26 10.52 -20.81
CA GLN A 343 14.56 9.16 -20.38
C GLN A 343 14.40 8.23 -21.57
N ILE A 344 15.50 7.59 -21.95
CA ILE A 344 15.59 6.68 -23.08
C ILE A 344 15.55 5.27 -22.51
N SER A 345 14.50 4.52 -22.84
CA SER A 345 14.31 3.12 -22.43
C SER A 345 14.55 2.22 -23.65
N ILE A 346 15.58 1.40 -23.60
CA ILE A 346 16.03 0.53 -24.70
C ILE A 346 15.68 -0.92 -24.33
N GLY A 347 14.85 -1.57 -25.12
CA GLY A 347 14.48 -2.96 -24.90
C GLY A 347 15.62 -3.93 -25.17
N LYS A 348 15.88 -4.82 -24.22
CA LYS A 348 16.84 -5.91 -24.42
C LYS A 348 16.22 -6.98 -25.31
N VAL A 349 17.03 -7.53 -26.21
CA VAL A 349 16.62 -8.61 -27.11
C VAL A 349 17.42 -9.86 -26.83
N ASP A 350 16.79 -11.02 -27.01
CA ASP A 350 17.45 -12.32 -26.97
C ASP A 350 18.21 -12.61 -28.29
N GLU A 351 18.82 -13.79 -28.36
CA GLU A 351 19.52 -14.28 -29.54
C GLU A 351 18.66 -14.40 -30.80
N ASN A 352 17.33 -14.48 -30.64
CA ASN A 352 16.36 -14.54 -31.73
C ASN A 352 15.82 -13.16 -32.10
N GLY A 353 16.37 -12.08 -31.51
CA GLY A 353 15.91 -10.71 -31.71
C GLY A 353 14.57 -10.40 -31.04
N ARG A 354 14.09 -11.23 -30.11
CA ARG A 354 12.83 -11.02 -29.40
C ARG A 354 13.06 -10.22 -28.13
N TYR A 355 12.17 -9.27 -27.87
CA TYR A 355 12.21 -8.48 -26.64
C TYR A 355 12.05 -9.39 -25.41
N THR A 356 12.95 -9.24 -24.43
CA THR A 356 13.02 -10.11 -23.25
C THR A 356 12.07 -9.70 -22.13
N GLY A 357 11.37 -8.57 -22.26
CA GLY A 357 10.62 -7.97 -21.15
C GLY A 357 11.45 -7.02 -20.28
N GLU A 358 12.78 -7.00 -20.46
CA GLU A 358 13.68 -6.11 -19.72
C GLU A 358 14.12 -4.90 -20.54
N ASN A 359 14.17 -3.73 -19.90
CA ASN A 359 14.70 -2.51 -20.50
C ASN A 359 15.99 -2.06 -19.81
N GLN A 360 16.92 -1.52 -20.60
CA GLN A 360 18.01 -0.68 -20.12
C GLN A 360 17.61 0.79 -20.26
N THR A 361 17.70 1.55 -19.17
CA THR A 361 17.25 2.95 -19.16
C THR A 361 18.41 3.92 -18.93
N TYR A 362 18.45 4.98 -19.72
CA TYR A 362 19.37 6.12 -19.56
C TYR A 362 18.59 7.42 -19.42
N ALA A 363 18.92 8.23 -18.42
CA ALA A 363 18.33 9.55 -18.25
C ALA A 363 19.37 10.62 -18.60
N LEU A 364 19.04 11.54 -19.51
CA LEU A 364 19.91 12.65 -19.89
C LEU A 364 19.26 13.97 -19.46
N CYS A 365 20.00 14.79 -18.72
CA CYS A 365 19.51 16.12 -18.30
C CYS A 365 19.53 17.12 -19.46
N GLY A 366 18.72 18.17 -19.36
CA GLY A 366 18.66 19.25 -20.34
C GLY A 366 20.00 19.95 -20.56
N PHE A 367 20.87 19.99 -19.54
CA PHE A 367 22.23 20.53 -19.68
C PHE A 367 23.06 19.81 -20.75
N ILE A 368 22.99 18.47 -20.80
CA ILE A 368 23.70 17.66 -21.81
C ILE A 368 23.08 17.86 -23.19
N ARG A 369 21.75 17.98 -23.27
CA ARG A 369 21.05 18.23 -24.54
C ARG A 369 21.29 19.62 -25.10
N ALA A 370 21.33 20.64 -24.25
CA ALA A 370 21.58 22.03 -24.65
C ALA A 370 22.98 22.22 -25.26
N ARG A 371 23.92 21.32 -24.97
CA ARG A 371 25.28 21.32 -25.52
C ARG A 371 25.47 20.42 -26.73
N GLY A 372 24.43 19.71 -27.17
CA GLY A 372 24.57 18.69 -28.22
C GLY A 372 25.37 17.46 -27.80
N GLU A 373 25.68 17.28 -26.51
CA GLU A 373 26.53 16.19 -25.99
C GLU A 373 25.74 14.88 -25.73
N SER A 374 24.48 14.81 -26.19
CA SER A 374 23.58 13.70 -25.86
C SER A 374 23.98 12.40 -26.57
N ASP A 375 24.37 12.50 -27.83
CA ASP A 375 24.79 11.35 -28.65
C ASP A 375 26.09 10.74 -28.10
N ASP A 376 27.13 11.56 -27.91
CA ASP A 376 28.40 11.13 -27.30
C ASP A 376 28.20 10.50 -25.91
N SER A 377 27.37 11.14 -25.07
CA SER A 377 27.03 10.60 -23.75
C SER A 377 26.39 9.22 -23.84
N LEU A 378 25.46 9.01 -24.77
CA LEU A 378 24.78 7.73 -24.95
C LEU A 378 25.73 6.65 -25.49
N ASN A 379 26.59 6.98 -26.46
CA ASN A 379 27.63 6.08 -26.99
C ASN A 379 28.59 5.62 -25.89
N ARG A 380 29.08 6.55 -25.06
CA ARG A 380 29.96 6.21 -23.93
C ARG A 380 29.26 5.32 -22.89
N LEU A 381 28.02 5.62 -22.55
CA LEU A 381 27.24 4.85 -21.57
C LEU A 381 26.95 3.43 -22.05
N THR A 382 26.46 3.31 -23.28
CA THR A 382 26.12 2.01 -23.89
C THR A 382 27.37 1.16 -24.16
N GLN A 383 28.51 1.77 -24.53
CA GLN A 383 29.77 1.06 -24.63
C GLN A 383 30.30 0.58 -23.28
N ARG A 384 30.24 1.43 -22.25
CA ARG A 384 30.62 1.04 -20.88
C ARG A 384 29.79 -0.14 -20.39
N ASP A 385 28.49 -0.13 -20.70
CA ASP A 385 27.56 -1.17 -20.28
C ASP A 385 27.59 -2.40 -21.22
N GLY A 386 28.44 -2.39 -22.25
CA GLY A 386 28.73 -3.55 -23.12
C GLY A 386 27.78 -3.74 -24.30
N TYR A 387 26.86 -2.80 -24.55
CA TYR A 387 25.86 -2.92 -25.62
C TYR A 387 26.40 -2.52 -27.00
N ILE A 388 27.37 -1.62 -27.07
CA ILE A 388 28.00 -1.16 -28.32
C ILE A 388 29.52 -1.26 -28.16
N ARG A 389 30.25 -1.49 -29.27
CA ARG A 389 31.71 -1.56 -29.28
C ARG A 389 32.30 -0.49 -30.19
N ASN A 390 33.45 0.05 -29.81
CA ASN A 390 34.29 0.94 -30.62
C ASN A 390 33.63 2.25 -31.09
N VAL A 391 32.66 2.77 -30.32
CA VAL A 391 31.98 4.05 -30.61
C VAL A 391 32.53 5.21 -29.78
N TRP A 392 33.38 4.94 -28.78
CA TRP A 392 34.04 5.96 -27.97
C TRP A 392 35.44 5.53 -27.55
N THR A 393 36.40 6.46 -27.60
CA THR A 393 37.77 6.31 -27.10
C THR A 393 38.18 7.54 -26.31
N ALA A 394 38.64 7.35 -25.06
CA ALA A 394 39.16 8.44 -24.24
C ALA A 394 40.46 8.98 -24.86
N SER A 395 40.42 10.11 -25.55
CA SER A 395 41.64 10.86 -25.85
C SER A 395 42.11 11.54 -24.56
N ARG A 396 43.16 10.99 -23.91
CA ARG A 396 43.92 11.75 -22.92
C ARG A 396 44.59 12.92 -23.65
N GLN A 397 44.02 14.11 -23.59
CA GLN A 397 44.80 15.32 -23.87
C GLN A 397 45.90 15.39 -22.80
N ARG A 398 47.15 15.34 -23.25
CA ARG A 398 48.35 15.57 -22.43
C ARG A 398 48.49 17.05 -22.14
#